data_AF-A0A3P1YZF3-F1
#
_entry.id   AF-A0A3P1YZF3-F1
#
_cell.length_a   1.000
_cell.length_b   1.000
_cell.length_c   1.000
_cell.angle_alpha   90.00
_cell.angle_beta   90.00
_cell.angle_gamma   90.00
#
_symmetry.space_group_name_H-M   'P 1'
#
loop_
_entity.id
_entity.type
_entity.pdbx_description
1 polymer ?
#
loop_
_entity_poly.entity_id
_entity_poly.type
_entity_poly.pdbx_seq_one_letter_code
_entity_poly.pdbx_strand_id
1 'polypeptide(L)' 'MDKKRILIVGLERGTNLKIARTLGVTKEMVSMAVCGRKNTPLARKIRHVAVKQYGGKEVELEN' A
#
# COMPACT_ATOMS: atom_id res chain seq x y z
N MET A 1 0.11 24.01 10.51
CA MET A 1 0.59 23.10 9.46
C MET A 1 0.15 21.70 9.82
N ASP A 2 -0.83 21.16 9.11
CA ASP A 2 -1.38 19.83 9.40
C ASP A 2 -0.31 18.77 9.14
N LYS A 3 0.10 18.05 10.19
CA LYS A 3 1.00 16.90 10.09
C LYS A 3 0.37 15.86 9.17
N LYS A 4 0.95 15.66 7.98
CA LYS A 4 0.44 14.68 7.03
C LYS A 4 0.96 13.30 7.41
N ARG A 5 0.14 12.51 8.12
CA ARG A 5 0.47 11.10 8.40
C ARG A 5 0.51 10.31 7.10
N ILE A 6 1.68 9.75 6.76
CA ILE A 6 1.84 8.89 5.59
C ILE A 6 1.85 7.44 6.09
N LEU A 7 0.82 6.69 5.72
CA LEU A 7 0.76 5.25 5.98
C LEU A 7 1.54 4.52 4.88
N ILE A 8 2.66 3.91 5.27
CA ILE A 8 3.45 3.04 4.40
C ILE A 8 3.21 1.59 4.77
N VAL A 9 3.00 0.72 3.79
CA VAL A 9 2.91 -0.73 4.00
C VAL A 9 4.19 -1.38 3.49
N GLY A 10 5.02 -1.86 4.40
CA GLY A 10 6.18 -2.69 4.09
C GLY A 10 5.74 -4.06 3.60
N LEU A 11 6.23 -4.48 2.44
CA LEU A 11 5.92 -5.77 1.82
C LEU A 11 7.19 -6.54 1.50
N GLU A 12 7.12 -7.87 1.59
CA GLU A 12 8.19 -8.74 1.09
C GLU A 12 8.40 -8.58 -0.42
N ARG A 13 9.62 -8.87 -0.87
CA ARG A 13 10.00 -8.72 -2.29
C ARG A 13 9.11 -9.60 -3.17
N GLY A 14 8.52 -8.99 -4.20
CA GLY A 14 7.64 -9.69 -5.16
C GLY A 14 6.18 -9.80 -4.73
N THR A 15 5.83 -9.46 -3.48
CA THR A 15 4.44 -9.44 -3.02
C THR A 15 3.58 -8.42 -3.74
N ASN A 16 4.17 -7.30 -4.18
CA ASN A 16 3.51 -6.25 -4.96
C ASN A 16 2.91 -6.81 -6.26
N LEU A 17 3.63 -7.73 -6.93
CA LEU A 17 3.19 -8.38 -8.16
C LEU A 17 2.04 -9.36 -7.91
N LYS A 18 2.05 -10.07 -6.77
CA LYS A 18 0.96 -10.96 -6.37
C LYS A 18 -0.32 -10.17 -6.13
N ILE A 19 -0.25 -9.10 -5.34
CA ILE A 19 -1.37 -8.19 -5.07
C ILE A 19 -1.90 -7.58 -6.36
N ALA A 20 -1.00 -7.13 -7.25
CA ALA A 20 -1.37 -6.55 -8.55
C ALA A 20 -2.19 -7.52 -9.38
N ARG A 21 -1.76 -8.79 -9.48
CA ARG A 21 -2.47 -9.86 -10.20
C ARG A 21 -3.82 -10.18 -9.57
N THR A 22 -3.88 -10.31 -8.23
CA THR A 22 -5.12 -10.62 -7.51
C THR A 22 -6.17 -9.52 -7.66
N LEU A 23 -5.75 -8.25 -7.69
CA LEU A 23 -6.65 -7.10 -7.78
C LEU A 23 -6.89 -6.62 -9.21
N GLY A 24 -6.22 -7.20 -10.21
CA GLY A 24 -6.30 -6.75 -11.60
C GLY A 24 -5.78 -5.32 -11.81
N VAL A 25 -4.79 -4.90 -11.03
CA VAL A 25 -4.21 -3.54 -11.09
C VAL A 25 -2.74 -3.60 -11.53
N THR A 26 -2.17 -2.46 -11.95
CA THR A 26 -0.74 -2.40 -12.28
C THR A 26 0.14 -2.44 -11.03
N LYS A 27 1.37 -2.91 -11.19
CA LYS A 27 2.38 -2.89 -10.12
C LYS A 27 2.65 -1.46 -9.62
N GLU A 28 2.62 -0.45 -10.49
CA GLU A 28 2.83 0.94 -10.07
C GLU A 28 1.71 1.41 -9.16
N MET A 29 0.46 1.01 -9.44
CA MET A 29 -0.68 1.37 -8.59
C MET A 29 -0.53 0.78 -7.18
N VAL A 30 -0.07 -0.48 -7.09
CA VAL A 30 0.24 -1.09 -5.79
C VAL A 30 1.35 -0.32 -5.08
N SER A 31 2.46 -0.04 -5.78
CA SER A 31 3.59 0.70 -5.22
C SER A 31 3.19 2.08 -4.70
N MET A 32 2.40 2.83 -5.46
CA MET A 32 1.92 4.16 -5.04
C MET A 32 0.98 4.08 -3.84
N ALA A 33 0.15 3.03 -3.76
CA ALA A 33 -0.77 2.83 -2.65
C ALA A 33 -0.02 2.46 -1.36
N VAL A 34 0.92 1.52 -1.44
CA VAL A 34 1.69 1.06 -0.27
C VAL A 34 2.72 2.07 0.20
N CYS A 35 3.28 2.91 -0.66
CA CYS A 35 4.17 4.00 -0.25
C CYS A 35 3.41 5.25 0.24
N GLY A 36 2.08 5.19 0.41
CA GLY A 36 1.28 6.33 0.87
C GLY A 36 1.22 7.52 -0.11
N ARG A 37 1.72 7.38 -1.33
CA ARG A 37 1.74 8.43 -2.36
C ARG A 37 0.36 8.69 -2.98
N LYS A 38 -0.54 7.69 -2.93
CA LYS A 38 -1.95 7.81 -3.34
C LYS A 38 -2.90 7.49 -2.19
N ASN A 39 -3.96 8.28 -2.09
CA ASN A 39 -5.05 8.08 -1.12
C ASN A 39 -6.43 8.02 -1.79
N THR A 40 -6.57 7.19 -2.81
CA THR A 40 -7.87 6.88 -3.43
C THR A 40 -8.54 5.68 -2.73
N PRO A 41 -9.85 5.44 -2.92
CA PRO A 41 -10.53 4.26 -2.38
C PRO A 41 -9.83 2.94 -2.78
N LEU A 42 -9.36 2.84 -4.02
CA LEU A 42 -8.58 1.70 -4.50
C LEU A 42 -7.25 1.55 -3.74
N ALA A 43 -6.54 2.66 -3.48
CA ALA A 43 -5.29 2.61 -2.72
C ALA A 43 -5.50 2.15 -1.26
N ARG A 44 -6.61 2.57 -0.62
CA ARG A 44 -7.00 2.09 0.72
C ARG A 44 -7.29 0.60 0.71
N LYS A 45 -8.01 0.10 -0.30
CA LYS A 45 -8.27 -1.34 -0.49
C LYS A 45 -6.97 -2.12 -0.69
N ILE A 46 -6.05 -1.62 -1.49
CA ILE A 46 -4.74 -2.24 -1.71
C ILE A 46 -3.97 -2.35 -0.38
N ARG A 47 -3.90 -1.28 0.41
CA ARG A 47 -3.23 -1.32 1.73
C ARG A 47 -3.90 -2.32 2.67
N HIS A 48 -5.22 -2.33 2.73
CA HIS A 48 -5.96 -3.29 3.56
C HIS A 48 -5.66 -4.74 3.18
N VAL A 49 -5.67 -5.07 1.89
CA VAL A 49 -5.33 -6.42 1.38
C VAL A 49 -3.87 -6.76 1.65
N ALA A 50 -2.96 -5.81 1.42
CA ALA A 50 -1.53 -5.96 1.67
C ALA A 50 -1.26 -6.35 3.13
N VAL A 51 -1.93 -5.73 4.09
CA VAL A 51 -1.78 -6.04 5.52
C VAL A 51 -2.48 -7.35 5.89
N LYS A 52 -3.75 -7.52 5.52
CA LYS A 52 -4.57 -8.65 5.98
C LYS A 52 -4.22 -9.99 5.35
N GLN A 53 -3.88 -10.00 4.05
CA GLN A 53 -3.67 -11.24 3.29
C GLN A 53 -2.20 -11.53 3.01
N TYR A 54 -1.35 -10.50 2.99
CA TYR A 54 0.05 -10.62 2.59
C TYR A 54 1.04 -10.26 3.69
N GLY A 55 0.57 -10.09 4.94
CA GLY A 55 1.42 -9.85 6.10
C GLY A 55 2.14 -8.50 6.08
N GLY A 56 1.66 -7.54 5.29
CA GLY A 56 2.24 -6.21 5.20
C GLY A 56 2.22 -5.49 6.55
N LYS A 57 3.31 -4.78 6.85
CA LYS A 57 3.44 -4.01 8.10
C LYS A 57 3.18 -2.54 7.84
N GLU A 58 2.20 -1.97 8.55
CA GLU A 58 1.93 -0.55 8.51
C GLU A 58 2.99 0.21 9.31
N VAL A 59 3.59 1.21 8.68
CA VAL A 59 4.55 2.14 9.27
C VAL A 59 3.98 3.53 9.06
N GLU A 60 3.70 4.22 10.16
CA GLU A 60 3.34 5.63 10.12
C GLU A 60 4.62 6.46 10.12
N LEU A 61 4.83 7.22 9.04
CA LEU A 61 5.84 8.27 9.03
C LEU A 61 5.17 9.60 9.39
N GLU A 62 5.65 10.22 10.46
CA GLU A 62 5.43 11.64 10.70
C GLU A 62 6.48 12.42 9.90
N ASN A 63 6.01 13.39 9.12
CA ASN A 63 6.84 14.36 8.40
C ASN A 63 6.55 15.75 8.96
#